data_AF-A0A2E9VID9-F1
#
_entry.id   AF-A0A2E9VID9-F1
#
_cell.length_a   1.000
_cell.length_b   1.000
_cell.length_c   1.000
_cell.angle_alpha   90.00
_cell.angle_beta   90.00
_cell.angle_gamma   90.00
#
_symmetry.space_group_name_H-M   'P 1'
#
loop_
_entity.id
_entity.type
_entity.pdbx_description
1 polymer ?
#
loop_
_entity_poly.entity_id
_entity_poly.type
_entity_poly.pdbx_seq_one_letter_code
_entity_poly.pdbx_strand_id
1 'polypeptide(L)'
;MTALEWHSESREWYRAAALVLGVLLVCRVVARSAIEGPLLTGLHLDLLFLLIALPGFWLAAQGYRLREGRAALLKTRGEELLTAIEQELLATGFTPRENSCVFAPSFGLWQEVGRLTLSEGEVEVKELWISAAFWRSQVALRGDLPESVVETALGRLAGYAGVKEPSPERQ
;
A
#
# COMPACT_ATOMS: atom_id res chain seq x y z
N MET A 1 -12.26 -5.94 22.09
CA MET A 1 -11.34 -5.87 20.94
C MET A 1 -12.16 -5.45 19.74
N THR A 2 -11.80 -4.36 19.07
CA THR A 2 -12.41 -4.03 17.77
C THR A 2 -11.96 -5.07 16.76
N ALA A 3 -12.90 -5.71 16.07
CA ALA A 3 -12.61 -6.66 15.01
C ALA A 3 -11.75 -5.98 13.92
N LEU A 4 -10.75 -6.68 13.40
CA LEU A 4 -9.95 -6.20 12.28
C LEU A 4 -10.83 -6.11 11.03
N GLU A 5 -10.80 -4.96 10.37
CA GLU A 5 -11.55 -4.75 9.13
C GLU A 5 -10.71 -5.21 7.94
N TRP A 6 -11.11 -6.33 7.35
CA TRP A 6 -10.46 -6.89 6.16
C TRP A 6 -11.13 -6.39 4.89
N HIS A 7 -10.30 -6.07 3.90
CA HIS A 7 -10.74 -5.61 2.59
C HIS A 7 -9.94 -6.28 1.49
N SER A 8 -10.38 -6.11 0.24
CA SER A 8 -9.56 -6.51 -0.92
C SER A 8 -8.26 -5.70 -0.94
N GLU A 9 -7.13 -6.39 -1.17
CA GLU A 9 -5.81 -5.76 -1.36
C GLU A 9 -5.87 -4.73 -2.49
N SER A 10 -6.63 -5.02 -3.56
CA SER A 10 -6.78 -4.15 -4.74
C SER A 10 -7.34 -2.77 -4.46
N ARG A 11 -8.03 -2.56 -3.34
CA ARG A 11 -8.73 -1.30 -3.05
C ARG A 11 -7.80 -0.10 -3.04
N GLU A 12 -6.65 -0.21 -2.37
CA GLU A 12 -5.72 0.91 -2.27
C GLU A 12 -5.00 1.18 -3.60
N TRP A 13 -4.75 0.13 -4.40
CA TRP A 13 -4.22 0.27 -5.76
C TRP A 13 -5.16 1.05 -6.67
N TYR A 14 -6.46 0.75 -6.62
CA TYR A 14 -7.45 1.48 -7.41
C TYR A 14 -7.63 2.92 -6.93
N ARG A 15 -7.55 3.17 -5.61
CA ARG A 15 -7.56 4.55 -5.07
C ARG A 15 -6.36 5.35 -5.52
N ALA A 16 -5.15 4.76 -5.46
CA ALA A 16 -3.93 5.38 -5.96
C ALA A 16 -4.00 5.66 -7.47
N ALA A 17 -4.44 4.68 -8.26
CA ALA A 17 -4.63 4.84 -9.70
C ALA A 17 -5.63 5.95 -10.02
N ALA A 18 -6.79 5.98 -9.34
CA ALA A 18 -7.81 7.00 -9.54
C ALA A 18 -7.31 8.40 -9.19
N LEU A 19 -6.53 8.54 -8.11
CA LEU A 19 -5.93 9.82 -7.72
C LEU A 19 -4.95 10.32 -8.78
N VAL A 20 -4.00 9.48 -9.20
CA VAL A 20 -2.98 9.85 -10.21
C VAL A 20 -3.64 10.20 -11.54
N LEU A 21 -4.54 9.35 -12.05
CA LEU A 21 -5.23 9.59 -13.32
C LEU A 21 -6.17 10.81 -13.25
N GLY A 22 -6.83 11.03 -12.11
CA GLY A 22 -7.70 12.17 -11.89
C GLY A 22 -6.94 13.50 -11.91
N VAL A 23 -5.81 13.58 -11.18
CA VAL A 23 -4.93 14.76 -11.20
C VAL A 23 -4.41 15.03 -12.61
N LEU A 24 -3.97 13.98 -13.32
CA LEU A 24 -3.50 14.12 -14.70
C LEU A 24 -4.59 14.62 -15.64
N LEU A 25 -5.83 14.17 -15.47
CA LEU A 25 -6.97 14.67 -16.25
C LEU A 25 -7.21 16.15 -16.01
N VAL A 26 -7.17 16.60 -14.75
CA VAL A 26 -7.29 18.04 -14.40
C VAL A 26 -6.16 18.84 -15.01
N CYS A 27 -4.90 18.40 -14.86
CA CYS A 27 -3.75 19.05 -15.46
C CYS A 27 -3.86 19.15 -16.99
N ARG A 28 -4.38 18.10 -17.64
CA ARG A 28 -4.62 18.09 -19.09
C ARG A 28 -5.66 19.12 -19.50
N VAL A 29 -6.77 19.23 -18.76
CA VAL A 29 -7.80 20.24 -19.03
C VAL A 29 -7.23 21.65 -18.89
N VAL A 30 -6.50 21.92 -17.81
CA VAL A 30 -5.85 23.21 -17.57
C VAL A 30 -4.84 23.54 -18.66
N ALA A 31 -3.95 22.60 -19.00
CA ALA A 31 -2.95 22.80 -20.05
C ALA A 31 -3.60 23.10 -21.41
N ARG A 32 -4.68 22.39 -21.77
CA ARG A 32 -5.43 22.69 -22.99
C ARG A 32 -6.12 24.05 -22.97
N SER A 33 -6.60 24.50 -21.82
CA SER A 33 -7.23 25.83 -21.70
C SER A 33 -6.23 26.99 -21.73
N ALA A 34 -4.96 26.75 -21.39
CA ALA A 34 -3.93 27.78 -21.25
C ALA A 34 -3.04 27.96 -22.49
N ILE A 35 -3.01 26.99 -23.41
CA ILE A 35 -2.16 27.04 -24.61
C ILE A 35 -2.97 27.60 -25.79
N GLU A 36 -2.70 28.84 -26.19
CA GLU A 36 -3.23 29.45 -27.40
C GLU A 36 -2.24 29.28 -28.57
N GLY A 37 -2.53 28.40 -29.54
CA GLY A 37 -1.86 28.39 -30.84
C GLY A 37 -1.72 27.02 -31.53
N PRO A 38 -1.55 26.98 -32.88
CA PRO A 38 -1.68 25.76 -33.68
C PRO A 38 -0.37 25.01 -33.97
N LEU A 39 0.80 25.54 -33.59
CA LEU A 39 2.09 25.17 -34.21
C LEU A 39 2.89 24.07 -33.48
N LEU A 40 2.50 23.73 -32.27
CA LEU A 40 2.95 22.56 -31.52
C LEU A 40 1.69 21.99 -30.84
N THR A 41 1.81 20.82 -30.23
CA THR A 41 1.07 20.47 -29.00
C THR A 41 -0.26 19.73 -29.04
N GLY A 42 -1.14 19.70 -30.04
CA GLY A 42 -2.39 18.90 -29.90
C GLY A 42 -2.15 17.39 -29.66
N LEU A 43 -1.50 16.73 -30.62
CA LEU A 43 -1.14 15.30 -30.55
C LEU A 43 0.03 15.04 -29.58
N HIS A 44 1.00 15.97 -29.51
CA HIS A 44 2.19 15.83 -28.66
C HIS A 44 1.88 16.03 -27.17
N LEU A 45 0.98 16.95 -26.82
CA LEU A 45 0.49 17.11 -25.45
C LEU A 45 -0.34 15.88 -25.07
N ASP A 46 -1.18 15.37 -25.97
CA ASP A 46 -1.95 14.17 -25.72
C ASP A 46 -1.07 12.93 -25.48
N LEU A 47 -0.05 12.76 -26.32
CA LEU A 47 0.95 11.71 -26.15
C LEU A 47 1.74 11.88 -24.85
N LEU A 48 2.14 13.11 -24.49
CA LEU A 48 2.83 13.39 -23.24
C LEU A 48 1.97 13.01 -22.02
N PHE A 49 0.72 13.46 -21.98
CA PHE A 49 -0.21 13.09 -20.91
C PHE A 49 -0.48 11.58 -20.88
N LEU A 50 -0.54 10.92 -22.04
CA LEU A 50 -0.69 9.47 -22.10
C LEU A 50 0.54 8.76 -21.50
N LEU A 51 1.75 9.18 -21.84
CA LEU A 51 2.99 8.61 -21.30
C LEU A 51 3.09 8.81 -19.79
N ILE A 52 2.69 9.98 -19.28
CA ILE A 52 2.66 10.27 -17.85
C ILE A 52 1.53 9.48 -17.14
N ALA A 53 0.45 9.13 -17.84
CA ALA A 53 -0.64 8.32 -17.30
C ALA A 53 -0.32 6.82 -17.21
N LEU A 54 0.70 6.33 -17.93
CA LEU A 54 1.09 4.90 -17.91
C LEU A 54 1.33 4.36 -16.50
N PRO A 55 2.06 5.05 -15.59
CA PRO A 55 2.11 4.70 -14.18
C PRO A 55 0.74 4.46 -13.54
N GLY A 56 -0.23 5.36 -13.72
CA GLY A 56 -1.58 5.21 -13.17
C GLY A 56 -2.31 3.96 -13.70
N PHE A 57 -2.17 3.67 -14.99
CA PHE A 57 -2.70 2.44 -15.58
C PHE A 57 -2.00 1.18 -15.06
N TRP A 58 -0.69 1.24 -14.85
CA TRP A 58 0.06 0.16 -14.23
C TRP A 58 -0.45 -0.14 -12.82
N LEU A 59 -0.77 0.88 -12.02
CA LEU A 59 -1.36 0.69 -10.69
C LEU A 59 -2.72 0.03 -10.75
N ALA A 60 -3.57 0.42 -11.70
CA ALA A 60 -4.85 -0.24 -11.93
C ALA A 60 -4.67 -1.72 -12.32
N ALA A 61 -3.67 -2.02 -13.16
CA ALA A 61 -3.33 -3.40 -13.53
C ALA A 61 -2.82 -4.21 -12.33
N GLN A 62 -1.99 -3.63 -11.45
CA GLN A 62 -1.59 -4.30 -10.20
C GLN A 62 -2.77 -4.54 -9.27
N GLY A 63 -3.67 -3.56 -9.13
CA GLY A 63 -4.92 -3.73 -8.39
C GLY A 63 -5.74 -4.90 -8.93
N TYR A 64 -5.85 -5.05 -10.25
CA TYR A 64 -6.56 -6.18 -10.85
C TYR A 64 -5.90 -7.54 -10.57
N ARG A 65 -4.57 -7.61 -10.57
CA ARG A 65 -3.82 -8.83 -10.22
C ARG A 65 -4.01 -9.23 -8.76
N LEU A 66 -4.19 -8.25 -7.88
CA LEU A 66 -4.27 -8.42 -6.43
C LEU A 66 -5.73 -8.42 -5.90
N ARG A 67 -6.72 -8.56 -6.78
CA ARG A 67 -8.15 -8.49 -6.43
C ARG A 67 -8.64 -9.63 -5.53
N GLU A 68 -7.94 -10.75 -5.53
CA GLU A 68 -8.25 -11.93 -4.70
C GLU A 68 -7.47 -11.90 -3.37
N GLY A 69 -6.50 -11.00 -3.24
CA GLY A 69 -5.76 -10.78 -2.00
C GLY A 69 -6.62 -10.08 -0.96
N ARG A 70 -6.37 -10.40 0.30
CA ARG A 70 -7.04 -9.77 1.46
C ARG A 70 -6.04 -8.88 2.16
N ALA A 71 -6.47 -7.72 2.65
CA ALA A 71 -5.61 -6.78 3.31
C ALA A 71 -6.29 -6.07 4.47
N ALA A 72 -5.53 -5.83 5.54
CA ALA A 72 -5.89 -5.00 6.67
C ALA A 72 -5.04 -3.73 6.69
N LEU A 73 -5.63 -2.62 7.13
CA LEU A 73 -4.92 -1.33 7.27
C LEU A 73 -4.75 -0.98 8.76
N LEU A 74 -3.50 -0.74 9.17
CA LEU A 74 -3.14 -0.41 10.54
C LEU A 74 -2.36 0.91 10.60
N LYS A 75 -2.45 1.61 11.73
CA LYS A 75 -1.67 2.84 11.98
C LYS A 75 -0.26 2.57 12.54
N THR A 76 0.07 1.30 12.76
CA THR A 76 1.37 0.85 13.27
C THR A 76 2.40 0.84 12.14
N ARG A 77 3.67 1.12 12.45
CA ARG A 77 4.78 1.07 11.50
C ARG A 77 4.94 -0.34 10.92
N GLY A 78 5.37 -0.41 9.66
CA GLY A 78 5.44 -1.68 8.95
C GLY A 78 6.49 -2.63 9.53
N GLU A 79 7.64 -2.12 10.01
CA GLU A 79 8.69 -2.96 10.62
C GLU A 79 8.20 -3.64 11.91
N GLU A 80 7.49 -2.89 12.75
CA GLU A 80 6.87 -3.41 13.98
C GLU A 80 5.83 -4.49 13.65
N LEU A 81 5.02 -4.26 12.62
CA LEU A 81 4.03 -5.23 12.14
C LEU A 81 4.69 -6.50 11.61
N LEU A 82 5.70 -6.35 10.76
CA LEU A 82 6.43 -7.48 10.17
C LEU A 82 7.02 -8.36 11.26
N THR A 83 7.71 -7.74 12.23
CA THR A 83 8.32 -8.44 13.36
C THR A 83 7.27 -9.17 14.21
N ALA A 84 6.14 -8.51 14.51
CA ALA A 84 5.09 -9.13 15.32
C ALA A 84 4.39 -10.30 14.61
N ILE A 85 4.18 -10.18 13.29
CA ILE A 85 3.61 -11.25 12.47
C ILE A 85 4.59 -12.43 12.42
N GLU A 86 5.88 -12.18 12.21
CA GLU A 86 6.90 -13.23 12.18
C GLU A 86 6.96 -14.01 13.50
N GLN A 87 6.96 -13.30 14.63
CA GLN A 87 6.95 -13.92 15.96
C GLN A 87 5.71 -14.80 16.19
N GLU A 88 4.54 -14.34 15.75
CA GLU A 88 3.30 -15.11 15.88
C GLU A 88 3.30 -16.37 15.00
N LEU A 89 3.80 -16.23 13.76
CA LEU A 89 3.96 -17.35 12.84
C LEU A 89 4.89 -18.42 13.42
N LEU A 90 6.04 -18.01 13.95
CA LEU A 90 6.99 -18.90 14.63
C LEU A 90 6.37 -19.57 15.87
N ALA A 91 5.62 -18.82 16.68
CA ALA A 91 4.93 -19.36 17.86
C ALA A 91 3.86 -20.41 17.50
N THR A 92 3.25 -20.27 16.32
CA THR A 92 2.22 -21.19 15.79
C THR A 92 2.85 -22.38 15.03
N GLY A 93 4.19 -22.45 14.95
CA GLY A 93 4.92 -23.54 14.33
C GLY A 93 5.17 -23.39 12.84
N PHE A 94 4.86 -22.24 12.25
CA PHE A 94 5.24 -21.93 10.87
C PHE A 94 6.72 -21.55 10.79
N THR A 95 7.32 -21.78 9.63
CA THR A 95 8.70 -21.39 9.33
C THR A 95 8.72 -20.37 8.19
N PRO A 96 8.40 -19.10 8.48
CA PRO A 96 8.37 -18.06 7.45
C PRO A 96 9.77 -17.88 6.86
N ARG A 97 9.84 -17.75 5.54
CA ARG A 97 11.05 -17.29 4.85
C ARG A 97 10.87 -15.83 4.48
N GLU A 98 11.73 -14.97 4.98
CA GLU A 98 11.78 -13.58 4.55
C GLU A 98 12.31 -13.54 3.12
N ASN A 99 11.49 -13.00 2.21
CA ASN A 99 11.85 -12.76 0.83
C ASN A 99 11.80 -11.26 0.55
N SER A 100 12.64 -10.79 -0.37
CA SER A 100 12.48 -9.44 -0.90
C SER A 100 11.12 -9.30 -1.57
N CYS A 101 10.46 -8.17 -1.32
CA CYS A 101 9.18 -7.87 -1.95
C CYS A 101 9.33 -7.76 -3.47
N VAL A 102 8.25 -8.10 -4.20
CA VAL A 102 8.21 -7.95 -5.66
C VAL A 102 8.22 -6.47 -5.96
N PHE A 103 9.30 -5.97 -6.58
CA PHE A 103 9.46 -4.58 -6.97
C PHE A 103 8.20 -4.02 -7.64
N ALA A 104 7.41 -3.26 -6.87
CA ALA A 104 6.33 -2.45 -7.37
C ALA A 104 6.77 -0.99 -7.30
N PRO A 105 7.07 -0.34 -8.44
CA PRO A 105 7.52 1.05 -8.45
C PRO A 105 6.50 1.90 -7.68
N SER A 106 6.96 2.49 -6.58
CA SER A 106 6.03 3.06 -5.60
C SER A 106 5.54 4.45 -5.94
N PHE A 107 6.25 5.15 -6.82
CA PHE A 107 5.97 6.55 -7.19
C PHE A 107 5.75 7.47 -5.96
N GLY A 108 6.36 7.12 -4.81
CA GLY A 108 6.21 7.84 -3.54
C GLY A 108 4.89 7.60 -2.78
N LEU A 109 4.06 6.66 -3.22
CA LEU A 109 2.75 6.35 -2.60
C LEU A 109 2.81 5.18 -1.61
N TRP A 110 3.84 4.35 -1.69
CA TRP A 110 4.11 3.29 -0.72
C TRP A 110 5.59 2.96 -0.60
N GLN A 111 5.91 2.15 0.40
CA GLN A 111 7.19 1.53 0.59
C GLN A 111 6.97 0.07 0.96
N GLU A 112 7.66 -0.83 0.28
CA GLU A 112 7.68 -2.23 0.66
C GLU A 112 8.53 -2.38 1.92
N VAL A 113 8.00 -3.05 2.94
CA VAL A 113 8.73 -3.30 4.18
C VAL A 113 9.29 -4.70 4.20
N GLY A 114 8.44 -5.71 3.95
CA GLY A 114 8.90 -7.09 3.92
C GLY A 114 7.81 -8.07 3.53
N ARG A 115 8.24 -9.28 3.18
CA ARG A 115 7.37 -10.37 2.79
C ARG A 115 7.80 -11.66 3.48
N LEU A 116 6.85 -12.29 4.15
CA LEU A 116 7.01 -13.60 4.78
C LEU A 116 6.31 -14.64 3.91
N THR A 117 7.08 -15.60 3.39
CA THR A 117 6.58 -16.68 2.54
C THR A 117 6.41 -17.95 3.38
N LEU A 118 5.24 -18.59 3.24
CA LEU A 118 4.83 -19.80 3.93
C LEU A 118 4.47 -20.88 2.90
N SER A 119 4.30 -22.13 3.32
CA SER A 119 3.90 -23.21 2.41
C SER A 119 2.49 -23.02 1.82
N GLU A 120 1.61 -22.36 2.56
CA GLU A 120 0.18 -22.19 2.22
C GLU A 120 -0.14 -20.80 1.64
N GLY A 121 0.83 -19.87 1.64
CA GLY A 121 0.59 -18.50 1.21
C GLY A 121 1.71 -17.52 1.55
N GLU A 122 1.40 -16.24 1.42
CA GLU A 122 2.33 -15.14 1.70
C GLU A 122 1.67 -14.07 2.56
N VAL A 123 2.47 -13.47 3.44
CA VAL A 123 2.13 -12.23 4.14
C VAL A 123 3.06 -11.13 3.67
N GLU A 124 2.52 -10.04 3.15
CA GLU A 124 3.30 -8.89 2.70
C GLU A 124 2.90 -7.64 3.48
N VAL A 125 3.90 -6.91 4.00
CA VAL A 125 3.71 -5.66 4.72
C VAL A 125 4.24 -4.51 3.87
N LYS A 126 3.38 -3.52 3.66
CA LYS A 126 3.68 -2.29 2.93
C LYS A 126 3.29 -1.10 3.78
N GLU A 127 4.07 -0.04 3.72
CA GLU A 127 3.67 1.25 4.26
C GLU A 127 3.10 2.11 3.14
N LEU A 128 1.94 2.71 3.38
CA LEU A 128 1.36 3.72 2.53
C LEU A 128 1.87 5.08 3.02
N TRP A 129 2.46 5.82 2.09
CA TRP A 129 3.03 7.13 2.33
C TRP A 129 2.30 8.16 1.49
N ILE A 130 2.05 9.33 2.07
CA ILE A 130 1.54 10.49 1.34
C ILE A 130 2.68 11.49 1.32
N SER A 131 3.38 11.58 0.19
CA SER A 131 4.63 12.34 0.09
C SER A 131 5.67 11.80 1.09
N ALA A 132 6.08 12.58 2.09
CA ALA A 132 7.01 12.19 3.14
C ALA A 132 6.35 11.83 4.48
N ALA A 133 5.02 11.82 4.55
CA ALA A 133 4.29 11.50 5.77
C ALA A 133 3.78 10.06 5.74
N PHE A 134 4.15 9.29 6.77
CA PHE A 134 3.59 7.97 7.00
C PHE A 134 2.08 8.09 7.24
N TRP A 135 1.29 7.31 6.51
CA TRP A 135 -0.16 7.30 6.67
C TRP A 135 -0.64 6.07 7.41
N ARG A 136 -0.41 4.89 6.84
CA ARG A 136 -0.84 3.58 7.37
C ARG A 136 0.02 2.47 6.81
N SER A 137 0.07 1.34 7.50
CA SER A 137 0.61 0.10 6.96
C SER A 137 -0.52 -0.79 6.45
N GLN A 138 -0.31 -1.40 5.29
CA GLN A 138 -1.15 -2.45 4.72
C GLN A 138 -0.48 -3.80 4.98
N VAL A 139 -1.21 -4.72 5.60
CA VAL A 139 -0.81 -6.12 5.74
C VAL A 139 -1.68 -6.92 4.79
N ALA A 140 -1.08 -7.47 3.75
CA ALA A 140 -1.74 -8.26 2.71
C ALA A 140 -1.47 -9.76 2.92
N LEU A 141 -2.54 -10.55 2.86
CA LEU A 141 -2.51 -12.01 2.86
C LEU A 141 -2.83 -12.53 1.46
N ARG A 142 -2.01 -13.45 0.97
CA ARG A 142 -2.17 -14.10 -0.32
C ARG A 142 -2.11 -15.62 -0.19
N GLY A 143 -2.73 -16.32 -1.14
CA GLY A 143 -2.94 -17.76 -1.06
C GLY A 143 -4.04 -18.12 -0.06
N ASP A 144 -3.99 -19.35 0.43
CA ASP A 144 -5.04 -19.94 1.27
C ASP A 144 -4.80 -19.68 2.78
N LEU A 145 -3.94 -18.71 3.11
CA LEU A 145 -3.60 -18.39 4.49
C LEU A 145 -4.83 -17.87 5.26
N PRO A 146 -5.25 -18.49 6.39
CA PRO A 146 -6.37 -17.98 7.16
C PRO A 146 -6.03 -16.66 7.87
N GLU A 147 -6.99 -15.74 7.94
CA GLU A 147 -6.83 -14.45 8.64
C GLU A 147 -6.48 -14.63 10.12
N SER A 148 -7.01 -15.69 10.74
CA SER A 148 -6.78 -16.03 12.15
C SER A 148 -5.32 -16.25 12.51
N VAL A 149 -4.47 -16.59 11.52
CA VAL A 149 -3.03 -16.82 11.72
C VAL A 149 -2.32 -15.53 12.14
N VAL A 150 -2.77 -14.38 11.64
CA VAL A 150 -2.16 -13.08 11.94
C VAL A 150 -3.06 -12.18 12.79
N GLU A 151 -4.34 -12.53 12.93
CA GLU A 151 -5.34 -11.70 13.62
C GLU A 151 -4.96 -11.38 15.07
N THR A 152 -4.36 -12.33 15.79
CA THR A 152 -3.87 -12.11 17.17
C THR A 152 -2.75 -11.07 17.20
N ALA A 153 -1.74 -11.21 16.33
CA ALA A 153 -0.62 -10.28 16.23
C ALA A 153 -1.08 -8.87 15.83
N LEU A 154 -1.93 -8.81 14.80
CA LEU A 154 -2.51 -7.57 14.31
C LEU A 154 -3.45 -6.95 15.34
N GLY A 155 -4.24 -7.72 16.06
CA GLY A 155 -5.17 -7.25 17.08
C GLY A 155 -4.43 -6.65 18.28
N ARG A 156 -3.33 -7.28 18.70
CA ARG A 156 -2.43 -6.76 19.73
C ARG A 156 -1.85 -5.39 19.33
N LEU A 157 -1.41 -5.25 18.09
CA LEU A 157 -0.83 -3.99 17.58
C LEU A 157 -1.88 -2.94 17.19
N ALA A 158 -3.06 -3.35 16.74
CA ALA A 158 -4.19 -2.46 16.47
C ALA A 158 -4.76 -1.88 17.78
N GLY A 159 -4.71 -2.65 18.87
CA GLY A 159 -4.99 -2.19 20.24
C GLY A 159 -3.82 -1.40 20.86
N TYR A 160 -2.62 -1.49 20.30
CA TYR A 160 -1.48 -0.62 20.61
C TYR A 160 -1.63 0.74 19.91
N ALA A 161 -2.76 1.40 20.17
CA ALA A 161 -2.94 2.81 19.85
C ALA A 161 -2.15 3.65 20.86
N GLY A 162 -0.81 3.63 20.75
CA GLY A 162 0.10 4.55 21.44
C GLY A 162 -0.15 4.70 22.95
N VAL A 163 0.44 3.83 23.77
CA VAL A 163 0.73 4.21 25.16
C VAL A 163 1.85 5.26 25.12
N LYS A 164 1.41 6.52 25.10
CA LYS A 164 2.09 7.78 25.41
C LYS A 164 3.52 7.92 24.88
N GLU A 165 3.68 8.76 23.85
CA GLU A 165 4.83 9.68 23.87
C GLU A 165 4.87 10.34 25.25
N PRO A 166 5.99 10.27 25.99
CA PRO A 166 6.11 11.07 27.20
C PRO A 166 5.98 12.54 26.77
N SER A 167 4.97 13.20 27.35
CA SER A 167 4.83 14.65 27.32
C SER A 167 6.19 15.29 27.58
N PRO A 168 6.63 16.28 26.77
CA PRO A 168 7.84 17.02 27.08
C PRO A 168 7.53 17.94 28.26
N GLU A 169 7.60 17.40 29.47
CA GLU A 169 7.77 18.18 30.68
C GLU A 169 9.01 17.70 31.43
N ARG A 170 9.95 18.65 31.53
CA ARG A 170 11.16 18.72 32.36
C ARG A 170 12.39 17.98 31.83
N GLN A 171 13.25 18.75 31.14
CA GLN A 171 14.39 19.43 31.78
C GLN A 171 14.67 20.76 31.09
#